data_AF-A0A660WF47-F1
#
_entry.id   AF-A0A660WF47-F1
#
_cell.length_a   1.000
_cell.length_b   1.000
_cell.length_c   1.000
_cell.angle_alpha   90.00
_cell.angle_beta   90.00
_cell.angle_gamma   90.00
#
_symmetry.space_group_name_H-M   'P 1'
#
loop_
_entity.id
_entity.type
_entity.pdbx_description
1 polymer ?
#
loop_
_entity_poly.entity_id
_entity_poly.type
_entity_poly.pdbx_seq_one_letter_code
_entity_poly.pdbx_strand_id
1 'polypeptide(L)'
;MTDDKDRAAPMIGQFSGPPTNSPRVALRRKDESEGEIEEKEAEKGEVQQATSKTPTQIQNEFMKGLEDVGLELNQARAIMDEVLEKGYWTETHQIRKKELIVRSRGYRDTLRSQRFLEVENPTYAMGMDEIIMRYNSAASLVRFGDRKFDFPEDQKGTSDEEIEAAFEERRRFLEGLPSIVVGKINTIVFNMDVKLGAVFAEGAPEDF
;
A
#
# COMPACT_ATOMS: atom_id res chain seq x y z
N MET A 1 -13.51 -66.13 19.12
CA MET A 1 -14.85 -65.49 19.02
C MET A 1 -14.75 -64.19 19.79
N THR A 2 -15.04 -63.10 19.10
CA THR A 2 -14.50 -61.75 19.31
C THR A 2 -15.22 -60.93 20.37
N ASP A 3 -14.39 -60.22 21.14
CA ASP A 3 -14.67 -59.09 22.03
C ASP A 3 -15.21 -57.84 21.29
N ASP A 4 -15.60 -56.87 22.11
CA ASP A 4 -15.86 -55.45 21.83
C ASP A 4 -17.23 -55.07 21.23
N LYS A 5 -18.14 -54.69 22.13
CA LYS A 5 -19.28 -53.80 21.84
C LYS A 5 -19.44 -52.75 22.94
N ASP A 6 -18.56 -51.76 22.93
CA ASP A 6 -18.83 -50.44 23.52
C ASP A 6 -18.23 -49.36 22.61
N ARG A 7 -19.06 -48.79 21.75
CA ARG A 7 -18.78 -47.51 21.07
C ARG A 7 -20.02 -46.64 21.17
N ALA A 8 -20.02 -45.77 22.17
CA ALA A 8 -20.92 -44.64 22.28
C ALA A 8 -20.70 -43.69 21.09
N ALA A 9 -21.76 -43.43 20.33
CA ALA A 9 -21.79 -42.35 19.35
C ALA A 9 -22.02 -41.01 20.08
N PRO A 10 -21.36 -39.90 19.68
CA PRO A 10 -21.67 -38.59 20.25
C PRO A 10 -23.05 -38.11 19.76
N MET A 11 -23.88 -37.68 20.71
CA MET A 11 -25.18 -37.07 20.46
C MET A 11 -25.03 -35.74 19.72
N ILE A 12 -25.52 -35.69 18.47
CA ILE A 12 -25.76 -34.46 17.73
C ILE A 12 -26.94 -33.75 18.43
N GLY A 13 -26.67 -32.57 18.98
CA GLY A 13 -27.64 -31.75 19.70
C GLY A 13 -28.88 -31.44 18.85
N GLN A 14 -30.04 -31.64 19.45
CA GLN A 14 -31.34 -31.27 18.90
C GLN A 14 -31.43 -29.75 18.76
N PHE A 15 -31.35 -29.25 17.53
CA PHE A 15 -31.63 -27.84 17.22
C PHE A 15 -33.13 -27.69 16.93
N SER A 16 -33.94 -27.59 17.98
CA SER A 16 -35.36 -27.22 17.86
C SER A 16 -35.50 -25.70 17.92
N GLY A 17 -35.37 -25.04 16.77
CA GLY A 17 -35.80 -23.65 16.59
C GLY A 17 -37.31 -23.57 16.31
N PRO A 18 -38.01 -22.50 16.75
CA PRO A 18 -39.44 -22.34 16.51
C PRO A 18 -39.76 -22.10 15.01
N PRO A 19 -40.89 -22.61 14.48
CA PRO A 19 -41.15 -22.69 13.04
C PRO A 19 -41.87 -21.46 12.47
N THR A 20 -41.46 -20.24 12.86
CA THR A 20 -42.16 -19.03 12.38
C THR A 20 -41.18 -17.88 12.11
N ASN A 21 -40.93 -17.64 10.82
CA ASN A 21 -40.28 -16.43 10.31
C ASN A 21 -41.32 -15.30 10.20
N SER A 22 -41.66 -14.69 11.34
CA SER A 22 -42.48 -13.47 11.39
C SER A 22 -41.56 -12.25 11.45
N PRO A 23 -41.87 -11.15 10.73
CA PRO A 23 -41.06 -9.93 10.80
C PRO A 23 -40.94 -9.45 12.25
N ARG A 24 -39.71 -9.21 12.70
CA ARG A 24 -39.41 -8.67 14.02
C ARG A 24 -39.95 -7.24 14.11
N VAL A 25 -41.14 -7.07 14.69
CA VAL A 25 -41.68 -5.74 14.99
C VAL A 25 -40.78 -5.12 16.06
N ALA A 26 -40.15 -4.00 15.74
CA ALA A 26 -39.35 -3.24 16.69
C ALA A 26 -40.25 -2.77 17.84
N LEU A 27 -39.99 -3.26 19.06
CA LEU A 27 -40.50 -2.68 20.29
C LEU A 27 -39.96 -1.25 20.39
N ARG A 28 -40.82 -0.27 20.05
CA ARG A 28 -40.58 1.14 20.41
C ARG A 28 -40.53 1.22 21.94
N ARG A 29 -39.32 1.36 22.49
CA ARG A 29 -39.17 1.89 23.85
C ARG A 29 -39.61 3.34 23.81
N LYS A 30 -40.64 3.64 24.61
CA LYS A 30 -41.13 4.98 24.85
C LYS A 30 -40.51 5.45 26.16
N ASP A 31 -40.04 6.69 26.13
CA ASP A 31 -39.74 7.58 27.25
C ASP A 31 -38.47 7.29 28.06
N GLU A 32 -37.39 8.02 27.72
CA GLU A 32 -36.43 8.70 28.61
C GLU A 32 -35.23 9.21 27.78
N SER A 33 -35.40 10.33 27.05
CA SER A 33 -34.26 11.07 26.46
C SER A 33 -34.61 12.50 26.00
N GLU A 34 -35.30 13.29 26.82
CA GLU A 34 -35.54 14.72 26.51
C GLU A 34 -34.72 15.70 27.38
N GLY A 35 -33.79 15.21 28.21
CA GLY A 35 -33.00 16.07 29.12
C GLY A 35 -31.50 16.20 28.83
N GLU A 36 -30.96 15.47 27.85
CA GLU A 36 -29.49 15.36 27.68
C GLU A 36 -28.99 15.66 26.25
N ILE A 37 -29.87 16.20 25.39
CA ILE A 37 -29.56 16.54 24.00
C ILE A 37 -29.30 18.05 23.82
N GLU A 38 -29.75 18.91 24.74
CA GLU A 38 -29.56 20.37 24.63
C GLU A 38 -28.19 20.89 25.10
N GLU A 39 -27.34 20.09 25.76
CA GLU A 39 -26.00 20.53 26.21
C GLU A 39 -24.82 20.02 25.36
N LYS A 40 -25.07 19.27 24.28
CA LYS A 40 -24.00 18.79 23.37
C LYS A 40 -24.04 19.38 21.96
N GLU A 41 -24.97 20.29 21.68
CA GLU A 41 -25.05 20.97 20.38
C GLU A 41 -24.37 22.36 20.35
N ALA A 42 -23.79 22.82 21.47
CA ALA A 42 -23.05 24.08 21.55
C ALA A 42 -21.53 23.96 21.28
N GLU A 43 -20.99 22.78 21.02
CA GLU A 43 -19.55 22.53 20.72
C GLU A 43 -19.29 22.12 19.25
N LYS A 44 -20.10 22.63 18.32
CA LYS A 44 -19.81 22.58 16.86
C LYS A 44 -19.48 23.96 16.31
N GLY A 45 -18.71 24.73 17.07
CA GLY A 45 -18.19 26.03 16.68
C GLY A 45 -16.69 25.99 16.45
N GLU A 46 -16.25 25.36 15.36
CA GLU A 46 -14.99 25.68 14.68
C GLU A 46 -14.96 24.91 13.36
N VAL A 47 -15.69 25.43 12.38
CA VAL A 47 -15.33 25.19 10.97
C VAL A 47 -13.95 25.81 10.83
N GLN A 48 -12.89 25.01 10.92
CA GLN A 48 -11.54 25.41 10.55
C GLN A 48 -11.65 25.95 9.12
N GLN A 49 -11.63 27.28 9.00
CA GLN A 49 -11.39 27.93 7.72
C GLN A 49 -10.05 27.38 7.26
N ALA A 50 -10.08 26.49 6.27
CA ALA A 50 -8.91 26.12 5.52
C ALA A 50 -8.35 27.43 4.95
N THR A 51 -7.36 27.99 5.63
CA THR A 51 -6.64 29.17 5.14
C THR A 51 -6.02 28.75 3.81
N SER A 52 -6.62 29.19 2.71
CA SER A 52 -6.13 28.89 1.37
C SER A 52 -4.72 29.45 1.26
N LYS A 53 -3.74 28.56 1.10
CA LYS A 53 -2.34 28.96 0.93
C LYS A 53 -2.22 29.86 -0.30
N THR A 54 -1.43 30.91 -0.19
CA THR A 54 -1.11 31.76 -1.34
C THR A 54 -0.21 31.00 -2.33
N PRO A 55 -0.23 31.33 -3.64
CA PRO A 55 0.64 30.69 -4.62
C PRO A 55 2.14 30.73 -4.24
N THR A 56 2.60 31.83 -3.65
CA THR A 56 3.99 31.95 -3.17
C THR A 56 4.30 31.02 -2.00
N GLN A 57 3.34 30.81 -1.08
CA GLN A 57 3.52 29.84 0.01
C GLN A 57 3.61 28.42 -0.53
N ILE A 58 2.74 28.07 -1.48
CA ILE A 58 2.75 26.76 -2.15
C ILE A 58 4.09 26.51 -2.84
N GLN A 59 4.59 27.48 -3.62
CA GLN A 59 5.89 27.38 -4.27
C GLN A 59 7.05 27.24 -3.27
N ASN A 60 7.02 27.99 -2.17
CA ASN A 60 8.06 27.89 -1.13
C ASN A 60 8.04 26.54 -0.42
N GLU A 61 6.86 25.98 -0.15
CA GLU A 61 6.71 24.64 0.41
C GLU A 61 7.23 23.57 -0.54
N PHE A 62 6.93 23.69 -1.84
CA PHE A 62 7.48 22.80 -2.86
C PHE A 62 9.01 22.84 -2.91
N MET A 63 9.60 24.04 -2.98
CA MET A 63 11.07 24.19 -3.01
C MET A 63 11.73 23.63 -1.74
N LYS A 64 11.10 23.84 -0.58
CA LYS A 64 11.57 23.26 0.68
C LYS A 64 11.46 21.73 0.66
N GLY A 65 10.37 21.18 0.14
CA GLY A 65 10.19 19.74 -0.01
C GLY A 65 11.26 19.09 -0.88
N LEU A 66 11.66 19.75 -1.97
CA LEU A 66 12.80 19.32 -2.80
C LEU A 66 14.13 19.38 -2.02
N GLU A 67 14.36 20.44 -1.26
CA GLU A 67 15.57 20.58 -0.42
C GLU A 67 15.64 19.50 0.66
N ASP A 68 14.53 19.18 1.32
CA ASP A 68 14.43 18.16 2.37
C ASP A 68 14.81 16.75 1.85
N VAL A 69 14.59 16.48 0.55
CA VAL A 69 14.98 15.22 -0.11
C VAL A 69 16.30 15.29 -0.89
N GLY A 70 16.98 16.44 -0.82
CA GLY A 70 18.28 16.68 -1.47
C GLY A 70 18.20 16.74 -3.00
N LEU A 71 17.10 17.24 -3.55
CA LEU A 71 16.91 17.43 -4.99
C LEU A 71 16.97 18.92 -5.35
N GLU A 72 17.65 19.22 -6.45
CA GLU A 72 17.54 20.51 -7.13
C GLU A 72 16.33 20.54 -8.06
N LEU A 73 15.82 21.74 -8.36
CA LEU A 73 14.68 21.92 -9.27
C LEU A 73 14.90 21.27 -10.65
N ASN A 74 16.12 21.36 -11.20
CA ASN A 74 16.43 20.76 -12.50
C ASN A 74 16.42 19.23 -12.45
N GLN A 75 16.81 18.64 -11.31
CA GLN A 75 16.76 17.19 -11.12
C GLN A 75 15.31 16.73 -10.95
N ALA A 76 14.49 17.48 -10.21
CA ALA A 76 13.06 17.21 -10.07
C ALA A 76 12.36 17.22 -11.43
N ARG A 77 12.66 18.19 -12.30
CA ARG A 77 12.15 18.23 -13.68
C ARG A 77 12.57 17.01 -14.49
N ALA A 78 13.85 16.64 -14.46
CA ALA A 78 14.33 15.46 -15.18
C ALA A 78 13.64 14.16 -14.71
N ILE A 79 13.38 14.02 -13.40
CA ILE A 79 12.63 12.89 -12.86
C ILE A 79 11.19 12.91 -13.39
N MET A 80 10.53 14.06 -13.35
CA MET A 80 9.16 14.23 -13.83
C MET A 80 9.06 13.88 -15.32
N ASP A 81 9.94 14.43 -16.15
CA ASP A 81 9.99 14.15 -17.59
C ASP A 81 10.18 12.65 -17.85
N GLU A 82 11.10 12.00 -17.12
CA GLU A 82 11.34 10.56 -17.27
C GLU A 82 10.10 9.72 -16.91
N VAL A 83 9.39 10.08 -15.83
CA VAL A 83 8.14 9.42 -15.45
C VAL A 83 7.05 9.64 -16.49
N LEU A 84 6.91 10.85 -17.04
CA LEU A 84 5.90 11.16 -18.05
C LEU A 84 6.18 10.48 -19.40
N GLU A 85 7.44 10.40 -19.80
CA GLU A 85 7.84 9.78 -21.07
C GLU A 85 7.84 8.25 -21.02
N LYS A 86 8.41 7.65 -19.96
CA LYS A 86 8.60 6.20 -19.86
C LYS A 86 7.53 5.50 -19.04
N GLY A 87 6.80 6.24 -18.21
CA GLY A 87 5.90 5.69 -17.19
C GLY A 87 6.59 5.34 -15.87
N TYR A 88 7.92 5.44 -15.80
CA TYR A 88 8.70 5.18 -14.59
C TYR A 88 10.04 5.90 -14.58
N TRP A 89 10.56 6.15 -13.38
CA TRP A 89 11.92 6.64 -13.13
C TRP A 89 12.78 5.51 -12.57
N THR A 90 14.10 5.52 -12.82
CA THR A 90 15.04 4.52 -12.28
C THR A 90 16.15 5.15 -11.45
N GLU A 91 16.54 4.49 -10.37
CA GLU A 91 17.65 4.92 -9.52
C GLU A 91 18.65 3.77 -9.32
N THR A 92 19.94 4.10 -9.41
CA THR A 92 21.03 3.14 -9.22
C THR A 92 21.70 3.34 -7.87
N HIS A 93 21.84 2.27 -7.12
CA HIS A 93 22.43 2.23 -5.78
C HIS A 93 23.50 1.13 -5.69
N GLN A 94 24.34 1.21 -4.67
CA GLN A 94 25.34 0.18 -4.37
C GLN A 94 25.07 -0.45 -3.01
N ILE A 95 24.90 -1.76 -2.97
CA ILE A 95 24.85 -2.56 -1.74
C ILE A 95 26.13 -3.40 -1.68
N ARG A 96 27.10 -2.88 -0.92
CA ARG A 96 28.48 -3.40 -0.88
C ARG A 96 29.15 -3.34 -2.27
N LYS A 97 29.27 -4.48 -2.93
CA LYS A 97 29.88 -4.64 -4.26
C LYS A 97 28.85 -4.97 -5.34
N LYS A 98 27.57 -5.02 -4.97
CA LYS A 98 26.47 -5.35 -5.87
C LYS A 98 25.71 -4.08 -6.21
N GLU A 99 25.56 -3.86 -7.50
CA GLU A 99 24.73 -2.79 -8.02
C GLU A 99 23.25 -3.16 -7.88
N LEU A 100 22.45 -2.23 -7.38
CA LEU A 100 21.00 -2.32 -7.28
C LEU A 100 20.41 -1.27 -8.21
N ILE A 101 19.55 -1.67 -9.14
CA ILE A 101 18.68 -0.72 -9.86
C ILE A 101 17.27 -0.95 -9.37
N VAL A 102 16.61 0.15 -8.98
CA VAL A 102 15.20 0.19 -8.66
C VAL A 102 14.46 1.12 -9.63
N ARG A 103 13.16 0.85 -9.85
CA ARG A 103 12.25 1.72 -10.60
C ARG A 103 11.08 2.19 -9.73
N SER A 104 10.49 3.31 -10.12
CA SER A 104 9.23 3.80 -9.55
C SER A 104 8.11 2.83 -9.88
N ARG A 105 7.10 2.75 -9.01
CA ARG A 105 6.01 1.77 -9.13
C ARG A 105 4.85 2.36 -9.92
N GLY A 106 4.22 1.53 -10.74
CA GLY A 106 3.00 1.88 -11.45
C GLY A 106 1.75 1.62 -10.60
N TYR A 107 0.59 2.10 -11.06
CA TYR A 107 -0.68 1.87 -10.35
C TYR A 107 -1.03 0.37 -10.20
N ARG A 108 -0.64 -0.46 -11.18
CA ARG A 108 -0.82 -1.93 -11.13
C ARG A 108 -0.11 -2.56 -9.94
N ASP A 109 1.08 -2.07 -9.59
CA ASP A 109 1.85 -2.56 -8.45
C ASP A 109 1.15 -2.26 -7.12
N THR A 110 0.56 -1.07 -7.01
CA THR A 110 -0.27 -0.67 -5.86
C THR A 110 -1.47 -1.61 -5.71
N LEU A 111 -2.21 -1.84 -6.80
CA LEU A 111 -3.36 -2.77 -6.78
C LEU A 111 -2.95 -4.19 -6.37
N ARG A 112 -1.77 -4.64 -6.77
CA ARG A 112 -1.26 -5.97 -6.41
C ARG A 112 -1.09 -6.11 -4.89
N SER A 113 -0.48 -5.11 -4.24
CA SER A 113 -0.31 -5.10 -2.78
C SER A 113 -1.65 -5.02 -2.03
N GLN A 114 -2.59 -4.20 -2.51
CA GLN A 114 -3.93 -4.06 -1.94
C GLN A 114 -4.73 -5.36 -2.00
N ARG A 115 -4.77 -6.02 -3.17
CA ARG A 115 -5.44 -7.31 -3.33
C ARG A 115 -4.87 -8.38 -2.40
N PHE A 116 -3.55 -8.40 -2.22
CA PHE A 116 -2.93 -9.36 -1.32
C PHE A 116 -3.29 -9.07 0.15
N LEU A 117 -3.30 -7.79 0.56
CA LEU A 117 -3.76 -7.40 1.90
C LEU A 117 -5.22 -7.77 2.17
N GLU A 118 -6.09 -7.63 1.18
CA GLU A 118 -7.50 -8.03 1.30
C GLU A 118 -7.67 -9.54 1.48
N VAL A 119 -6.84 -10.35 0.80
CA VAL A 119 -6.87 -11.81 0.89
C VAL A 119 -6.27 -12.31 2.21
N GLU A 120 -5.10 -11.81 2.58
CA GLU A 120 -4.40 -12.23 3.80
C GLU A 120 -5.08 -11.68 5.06
N ASN A 121 -5.71 -10.51 4.95
CA ASN A 121 -6.42 -9.81 6.02
C ASN A 121 -5.62 -9.79 7.35
N PRO A 122 -4.37 -9.30 7.35
CA PRO A 122 -3.52 -9.31 8.53
C PRO A 122 -4.14 -8.46 9.66
N THR A 123 -4.21 -9.03 10.86
CA THR A 123 -4.83 -8.35 12.01
C THR A 123 -3.96 -7.22 12.58
N TYR A 124 -2.64 -7.30 12.42
CA TYR A 124 -1.68 -6.39 13.04
C TYR A 124 -1.06 -5.44 12.02
N ALA A 125 -0.89 -4.17 12.39
CA ALA A 125 -0.24 -3.15 11.57
C ALA A 125 1.16 -3.56 11.09
N MET A 126 1.96 -4.17 11.97
CA MET A 126 3.28 -4.67 11.61
C MET A 126 3.25 -5.68 10.46
N GLY A 127 2.22 -6.53 10.40
CA GLY A 127 2.04 -7.49 9.31
C GLY A 127 1.63 -6.81 8.00
N MET A 128 0.79 -5.78 8.08
CA MET A 128 0.44 -4.95 6.92
C MET A 128 1.68 -4.26 6.34
N ASP A 129 2.47 -3.61 7.19
CA ASP A 129 3.68 -2.89 6.76
C ASP A 129 4.71 -3.84 6.14
N GLU A 130 4.89 -5.03 6.72
CA GLU A 130 5.78 -6.04 6.17
C GLU A 130 5.34 -6.51 4.77
N ILE A 131 4.05 -6.78 4.59
CA ILE A 131 3.48 -7.15 3.29
C ILE A 131 3.71 -6.03 2.27
N ILE A 132 3.36 -4.78 2.61
CA ILE A 132 3.52 -3.62 1.74
C ILE A 132 4.98 -3.45 1.34
N MET A 133 5.92 -3.50 2.30
CA MET A 133 7.35 -3.36 2.00
C MET A 133 7.86 -4.46 1.08
N ARG A 134 7.46 -5.73 1.29
CA ARG A 134 7.86 -6.85 0.43
C ARG A 134 7.35 -6.67 -1.00
N TYR A 135 6.08 -6.29 -1.15
CA TYR A 135 5.47 -6.06 -2.47
C TYR A 135 6.08 -4.86 -3.19
N ASN A 136 6.29 -3.75 -2.48
CA ASN A 136 6.89 -2.55 -3.05
C ASN A 136 8.33 -2.82 -3.51
N SER A 137 9.13 -3.51 -2.71
CA SER A 137 10.49 -3.87 -3.09
C SER A 137 10.52 -4.83 -4.29
N ALA A 138 9.60 -5.79 -4.36
CA ALA A 138 9.50 -6.69 -5.51
C ALA A 138 9.07 -5.95 -6.79
N ALA A 139 8.13 -5.00 -6.69
CA ALA A 139 7.67 -4.20 -7.80
C ALA A 139 8.72 -3.21 -8.33
N SER A 140 9.60 -2.72 -7.45
CA SER A 140 10.66 -1.78 -7.83
C SER A 140 11.94 -2.45 -8.33
N LEU A 141 12.16 -3.75 -8.12
CA LEU A 141 13.46 -4.39 -8.38
C LEU A 141 13.73 -4.62 -9.88
N VAL A 142 14.70 -3.89 -10.45
CA VAL A 142 15.15 -4.04 -11.85
C VAL A 142 16.41 -4.88 -11.97
N ARG A 143 17.38 -4.68 -11.08
CA ARG A 143 18.64 -5.42 -11.10
C ARG A 143 19.25 -5.53 -9.71
N PHE A 144 19.88 -6.65 -9.41
CA PHE A 144 20.69 -6.83 -8.20
C PHE A 144 21.94 -7.67 -8.48
N GLY A 145 23.11 -7.04 -8.45
CA GLY A 145 24.37 -7.63 -8.93
C GLY A 145 24.24 -8.01 -10.40
N ASP A 146 24.54 -9.27 -10.73
CA ASP A 146 24.49 -9.78 -12.09
C ASP A 146 23.09 -10.21 -12.54
N ARG A 147 22.10 -10.21 -11.63
CA ARG A 147 20.73 -10.64 -11.93
C ARG A 147 19.87 -9.46 -12.34
N LYS A 148 19.36 -9.50 -13.57
CA LYS A 148 18.37 -8.56 -14.11
C LYS A 148 16.98 -9.18 -14.05
N PHE A 149 15.96 -8.36 -13.82
CA PHE A 149 14.56 -8.75 -13.81
C PHE A 149 13.80 -7.98 -14.89
N ASP A 150 12.85 -8.67 -15.54
CA ASP A 150 12.09 -8.11 -16.65
C ASP A 150 10.76 -7.52 -16.19
N PHE A 151 10.37 -6.41 -16.81
CA PHE A 151 9.07 -5.75 -16.61
C PHE A 151 8.27 -5.84 -17.91
N PRO A 152 7.58 -6.97 -18.13
CA PRO A 152 6.98 -7.24 -19.43
C PRO A 152 5.69 -6.41 -19.65
N GLU A 153 5.19 -5.73 -18.62
CA GLU A 153 4.12 -4.73 -18.71
C GLU A 153 4.46 -3.53 -19.61
N ASP A 154 5.74 -3.27 -19.84
CA ASP A 154 6.19 -2.22 -20.77
C ASP A 154 6.09 -2.67 -22.24
N GLN A 155 5.82 -3.96 -22.49
CA GLN A 155 5.75 -4.56 -23.83
C GLN A 155 4.30 -4.74 -24.27
N LYS A 156 4.02 -4.41 -25.55
CA LYS A 156 2.68 -4.58 -26.12
C LYS A 156 2.36 -6.06 -26.35
N GLY A 157 1.24 -6.53 -25.81
CA GLY A 157 0.71 -7.87 -26.07
C GLY A 157 1.12 -8.94 -25.05
N THR A 158 1.84 -8.57 -24.00
CA THR A 158 2.16 -9.43 -22.86
C THR A 158 0.90 -9.91 -22.16
N SER A 159 0.85 -11.19 -21.79
CA SER A 159 -0.27 -11.74 -21.02
C SER A 159 -0.20 -11.37 -19.54
N ASP A 160 -1.34 -11.36 -18.86
CA ASP A 160 -1.36 -11.11 -17.42
C ASP A 160 -0.61 -12.20 -16.65
N GLU A 161 -0.61 -13.46 -17.13
CA GLU A 161 0.15 -14.53 -16.50
C GLU A 161 1.66 -14.30 -16.58
N GLU A 162 2.18 -13.77 -17.70
CA GLU A 162 3.60 -13.43 -17.87
C GLU A 162 4.02 -12.30 -16.92
N ILE A 163 3.17 -11.29 -16.76
CA ILE A 163 3.41 -10.17 -15.84
C ILE A 163 3.48 -10.66 -14.40
N GLU A 164 2.54 -11.50 -13.97
CA GLU A 164 2.51 -12.02 -12.60
C GLU A 164 3.65 -13.03 -12.37
N ALA A 165 4.04 -13.84 -13.36
CA ALA A 165 5.19 -14.73 -13.25
C ALA A 165 6.51 -13.94 -13.05
N ALA A 166 6.71 -12.86 -13.80
CA ALA A 166 7.88 -11.98 -13.65
C ALA A 166 7.90 -11.28 -12.28
N PHE A 167 6.74 -10.84 -11.78
CA PHE A 167 6.64 -10.29 -10.43
C PHE A 167 6.97 -11.32 -9.35
N GLU A 168 6.42 -12.51 -9.46
CA GLU A 168 6.64 -13.60 -8.51
C GLU A 168 8.11 -14.03 -8.48
N GLU A 169 8.80 -14.00 -9.62
CA GLU A 169 10.25 -14.22 -9.67
C GLU A 169 11.02 -13.20 -8.82
N ARG A 170 10.71 -11.91 -8.96
CA ARG A 170 11.32 -10.83 -8.16
C ARG A 170 11.03 -11.03 -6.68
N ARG A 171 9.79 -11.37 -6.33
CA ARG A 171 9.35 -11.60 -4.95
C ARG A 171 10.12 -12.77 -4.31
N ARG A 172 10.17 -13.92 -4.97
CA ARG A 172 10.92 -15.11 -4.50
C ARG A 172 12.41 -14.83 -4.39
N PHE A 173 12.97 -14.03 -5.30
CA PHE A 173 14.37 -13.63 -5.19
C PHE A 173 14.63 -12.85 -3.90
N LEU A 174 13.77 -11.86 -3.57
CA LEU A 174 13.89 -11.09 -2.33
C LEU A 174 13.73 -11.97 -1.08
N GLU A 175 12.81 -12.94 -1.09
CA GLU A 175 12.62 -13.89 0.02
C GLU A 175 13.87 -14.76 0.29
N GLY A 176 14.69 -15.01 -0.73
CA GLY A 176 15.95 -15.74 -0.61
C GLY A 176 17.13 -14.90 -0.11
N LEU A 177 16.98 -13.58 0.03
CA LEU A 177 18.06 -12.70 0.50
C LEU A 177 18.13 -12.63 2.02
N PRO A 178 19.32 -12.36 2.59
CA PRO A 178 19.44 -12.07 4.03
C PRO A 178 18.58 -10.86 4.42
N SER A 179 17.93 -10.93 5.58
CA SER A 179 17.01 -9.89 6.08
C SER A 179 17.62 -8.48 6.09
N ILE A 180 18.90 -8.36 6.45
CA ILE A 180 19.62 -7.07 6.44
C ILE A 180 19.75 -6.46 5.03
N VAL A 181 19.86 -7.30 4.00
CA VAL A 181 19.91 -6.86 2.61
C VAL A 181 18.53 -6.39 2.16
N VAL A 182 17.48 -7.16 2.47
CA VAL A 182 16.10 -6.78 2.17
C VAL A 182 15.72 -5.49 2.88
N GLY A 183 16.08 -5.34 4.16
CA GLY A 183 15.86 -4.09 4.91
C GLY A 183 16.52 -2.88 4.23
N LYS A 184 17.73 -3.05 3.70
CA LYS A 184 18.40 -1.97 2.96
C LYS A 184 17.70 -1.64 1.63
N ILE A 185 17.23 -2.65 0.90
CA ILE A 185 16.43 -2.46 -0.31
C ILE A 185 15.14 -1.71 0.02
N ASN A 186 14.42 -2.11 1.08
CA ASN A 186 13.19 -1.45 1.52
C ASN A 186 13.44 0.04 1.83
N THR A 187 14.53 0.38 2.53
CA THR A 187 14.89 1.79 2.79
C THR A 187 15.16 2.57 1.50
N ILE A 188 15.84 1.96 0.53
CA ILE A 188 16.13 2.58 -0.76
C ILE A 188 14.84 2.86 -1.53
N VAL A 189 13.95 1.86 -1.60
CA VAL A 189 12.65 1.98 -2.26
C VAL A 189 11.79 3.04 -1.59
N PHE A 190 11.72 3.04 -0.25
CA PHE A 190 11.01 4.08 0.50
C PHE A 190 11.55 5.49 0.21
N ASN A 191 12.87 5.68 0.21
CA ASN A 191 13.47 6.96 -0.10
C ASN A 191 13.20 7.41 -1.54
N MET A 192 13.12 6.47 -2.48
CA MET A 192 12.72 6.74 -3.86
C MET A 192 11.28 7.28 -3.91
N ASP A 193 10.37 6.70 -3.13
CA ASP A 193 8.98 7.15 -3.04
C ASP A 193 8.86 8.54 -2.41
N VAL A 194 9.65 8.81 -1.37
CA VAL A 194 9.71 10.13 -0.72
C VAL A 194 10.19 11.19 -1.72
N LYS A 195 11.19 10.88 -2.55
CA LYS A 195 11.65 11.76 -3.63
C LYS A 195 10.55 12.02 -4.66
N LEU A 196 9.87 10.97 -5.13
CA LEU A 196 8.77 11.11 -6.09
C LEU A 196 7.62 11.93 -5.51
N GLY A 197 7.28 11.70 -4.23
CA GLY A 197 6.27 12.49 -3.53
C GLY A 197 6.61 13.98 -3.48
N ALA A 198 7.90 14.32 -3.28
CA ALA A 198 8.35 15.72 -3.32
C ALA A 198 8.32 16.31 -4.74
N VAL A 199 8.70 15.52 -5.77
CA VAL A 199 8.67 15.95 -7.19
C VAL A 199 7.26 16.26 -7.66
N PHE A 200 6.27 15.45 -7.26
CA PHE A 200 4.86 15.58 -7.65
C PHE A 200 3.99 16.27 -6.59
N ALA A 201 4.58 16.98 -5.62
CA ALA A 201 3.83 17.71 -4.60
C ALA A 201 3.07 18.91 -5.17
N GLU A 202 2.05 19.37 -4.43
CA GLU A 202 1.33 20.61 -4.74
C GLU A 202 2.32 21.78 -4.84
N GLY A 203 2.22 22.59 -5.90
CA GLY A 203 3.20 23.64 -6.20
C GLY A 203 4.32 23.25 -7.13
N ALA A 204 4.42 21.96 -7.51
CA ALA A 204 5.09 21.58 -8.74
C ALA A 204 4.45 22.37 -9.90
N PRO A 205 5.24 22.87 -10.87
CA PRO A 205 4.66 23.65 -11.96
C PRO A 205 3.64 22.80 -12.73
N GLU A 206 2.37 23.20 -12.68
CA GLU A 206 1.23 22.47 -13.27
C GLU A 206 1.20 22.55 -14.80
N ASP A 207 1.88 23.55 -15.35
CA ASP A 207 1.94 23.82 -16.79
C ASP A 207 3.29 23.37 -17.37
N PHE A 208 3.28 22.22 -18.05
CA PHE A 208 4.23 21.90 -19.12
C PHE A 208 3.53 21.20 -20.28
#